data_AF-A0A388NW92-F1
#
_entry.id   AF-A0A388NW92-F1
#
_cell.length_a   1.000
_cell.length_b   1.000
_cell.length_c   1.000
_cell.angle_alpha   90.00
_cell.angle_beta   90.00
_cell.angle_gamma   90.00
#
_symmetry.space_group_name_H-M   'P 1'
#
loop_
_entity.id
_entity.type
_entity.pdbx_description
1 polymer ?
#
loop_
_entity_poly.entity_id
_entity_poly.type
_entity_poly.pdbx_seq_one_letter_code
_entity_poly.pdbx_strand_id
1 'polypeptide(L)'
;MAEAQSEPIKIDFFFDIMCPWAYQTSIWIREVRRTVDLEINWRFFSLEEINREEGKKHPWERELAYGWTPLRIAAWLRRKDMDLCDDWYLVAAKALHEDGLRPYEEATARKLLESISAPSNTWDEAIADKTTHDDVRLDHQESVNKFAAFGVPLIVFENGRRRIWASGRAAACWRRST
;
A
#
# COMPACT_ATOMS: atom_id res chain seq x y z
N MET A 1 -10.74 29.41 -28.33
CA MET A 1 -11.63 29.05 -27.20
C MET A 1 -10.74 28.40 -26.15
N ALA A 2 -10.67 28.95 -24.95
CA ALA A 2 -9.94 28.29 -23.86
C ALA A 2 -10.77 27.06 -23.45
N GLU A 3 -10.22 25.87 -23.64
CA GLU A 3 -10.77 24.68 -22.98
C GLU A 3 -10.73 24.95 -21.48
N ALA A 4 -11.89 24.81 -20.83
CA ALA A 4 -11.93 24.81 -19.37
C ALA A 4 -11.08 23.62 -18.92
N GLN A 5 -9.92 23.89 -18.31
CA GLN A 5 -9.12 22.85 -17.69
C GLN A 5 -9.96 22.26 -16.56
N SER A 6 -10.43 21.02 -16.73
CA SER A 6 -11.06 20.29 -15.65
C SER A 6 -9.98 19.86 -14.67
N GLU A 7 -10.20 20.08 -13.37
CA GLU A 7 -9.33 19.56 -12.32
C GLU A 7 -9.15 18.03 -12.47
N PRO A 8 -7.94 17.51 -12.18
CA PRO A 8 -7.68 16.08 -12.24
C PRO A 8 -8.63 15.33 -11.32
N ILE A 9 -9.12 14.17 -11.76
CA ILE A 9 -9.90 13.27 -10.92
C ILE A 9 -8.97 12.78 -9.81
N LYS A 10 -9.34 12.94 -8.54
CA LYS A 10 -8.55 12.39 -7.43
C LYS A 10 -9.20 11.16 -6.82
N ILE A 11 -8.38 10.17 -6.50
CA ILE A 11 -8.80 8.97 -5.79
C ILE A 11 -7.85 8.67 -4.64
N ASP A 12 -8.42 8.15 -3.55
CA ASP A 12 -7.66 7.40 -2.55
C ASP A 12 -7.63 5.92 -2.96
N PHE A 13 -6.43 5.37 -3.12
CA PHE A 13 -6.22 3.94 -3.35
C PHE A 13 -5.60 3.31 -2.11
N PHE A 14 -6.39 2.56 -1.35
CA PHE A 14 -5.91 1.81 -0.20
C PHE A 14 -5.32 0.47 -0.65
N PHE A 15 -4.06 0.21 -0.28
CA PHE A 15 -3.33 -0.99 -0.65
C PHE A 15 -2.62 -1.66 0.54
N ASP A 16 -2.38 -2.95 0.36
CA ASP A 16 -1.42 -3.75 1.12
C ASP A 16 -0.53 -4.47 0.09
N ILE A 17 0.80 -4.41 0.25
CA ILE A 17 1.75 -5.11 -0.62
C ILE A 17 1.50 -6.61 -0.62
N MET A 18 0.98 -7.18 0.47
CA MET A 18 0.66 -8.61 0.58
C MET A 18 -0.56 -9.03 -0.24
N CYS A 19 -1.37 -8.11 -0.76
CA CYS A 19 -2.59 -8.45 -1.48
C CYS A 19 -2.34 -8.60 -2.99
N PRO A 20 -2.45 -9.81 -3.57
CA PRO A 20 -2.28 -9.99 -5.02
C PRO A 20 -3.35 -9.26 -5.83
N TRP A 21 -4.57 -9.11 -5.29
CA TRP A 21 -5.65 -8.39 -5.96
C TRP A 21 -5.44 -6.88 -5.97
N ALA A 22 -4.89 -6.33 -4.87
CA ALA A 22 -4.53 -4.92 -4.82
C ALA A 22 -3.38 -4.65 -5.81
N TYR A 23 -2.40 -5.55 -5.91
CA TYR A 23 -1.32 -5.46 -6.88
C TYR A 23 -1.86 -5.42 -8.32
N GLN A 24 -2.68 -6.40 -8.72
CA GLN A 24 -3.25 -6.43 -10.08
C GLN A 24 -4.10 -5.18 -10.39
N THR A 25 -4.89 -4.73 -9.42
CA THR A 25 -5.71 -3.52 -9.58
C THR A 25 -4.85 -2.26 -9.65
N SER A 26 -3.70 -2.26 -8.96
CA SER A 26 -2.74 -1.15 -9.03
C SER A 26 -2.04 -1.05 -10.39
N ILE A 27 -1.84 -2.16 -11.10
CA ILE A 27 -1.35 -2.13 -12.50
C ILE A 27 -2.41 -1.48 -13.39
N TRP A 28 -3.66 -1.93 -13.27
CA TRP A 28 -4.77 -1.38 -14.04
C TRP A 28 -4.96 0.12 -13.82
N ILE A 29 -4.98 0.59 -12.56
CA ILE A 29 -5.25 2.00 -12.27
C ILE A 29 -4.10 2.91 -12.76
N ARG A 30 -2.85 2.42 -12.76
CA ARG A 30 -1.72 3.13 -13.37
C ARG A 30 -1.87 3.26 -14.87
N GLU A 31 -2.42 2.26 -15.55
CA GLU A 31 -2.74 2.36 -16.99
C GLU A 31 -3.87 3.35 -17.24
N VAL A 32 -4.91 3.35 -16.40
CA VAL A 32 -5.99 4.35 -16.48
C VAL A 32 -5.43 5.77 -16.35
N ARG A 33 -4.53 6.02 -15.39
CA ARG A 33 -3.84 7.31 -15.20
C ARG A 33 -3.10 7.82 -16.44
N ARG A 34 -2.73 6.95 -17.40
CA ARG A 34 -2.07 7.37 -18.65
C ARG A 34 -3.04 7.93 -19.69
N THR A 35 -4.32 7.62 -19.55
CA THR A 35 -5.37 7.97 -20.53
C THR A 35 -6.42 8.93 -19.97
N VAL A 36 -6.43 9.09 -18.64
CA VAL A 36 -7.35 9.95 -17.89
C VAL A 36 -6.50 10.81 -16.95
N ASP A 37 -6.83 12.09 -16.84
CA ASP A 37 -6.22 12.98 -15.85
C ASP A 37 -6.64 12.55 -14.43
N LEU A 38 -5.81 11.71 -13.81
CA LEU A 38 -6.10 10.98 -12.57
C LEU A 38 -4.93 11.13 -11.60
N GLU A 39 -5.19 11.78 -10.48
CA GLU A 39 -4.28 11.83 -9.34
C GLU A 39 -4.59 10.67 -8.38
N ILE A 40 -3.58 9.86 -8.06
CA ILE A 40 -3.72 8.73 -7.15
C ILE A 40 -3.04 9.07 -5.84
N ASN A 41 -3.82 9.13 -4.77
CA ASN A 41 -3.32 9.20 -3.41
C ASN A 41 -3.19 7.78 -2.85
N TRP A 42 -1.96 7.30 -2.71
CA TRP A 42 -1.70 5.96 -2.18
C TRP A 42 -1.86 5.95 -0.64
N ARG A 43 -2.82 5.14 -0.18
CA ARG A 43 -3.20 4.99 1.24
C ARG A 43 -2.94 3.59 1.73
N PHE A 44 -2.71 3.43 3.03
CA PHE A 44 -2.32 2.14 3.59
C PHE A 44 -3.50 1.36 4.17
N PHE A 45 -3.47 0.05 3.95
CA PHE A 45 -4.32 -0.91 4.63
C PHE A 45 -3.47 -2.10 5.05
N SER A 46 -3.67 -2.62 6.26
CA SER A 46 -2.97 -3.82 6.72
C SER A 46 -3.92 -5.01 6.79
N LEU A 47 -3.72 -5.98 5.90
CA LEU A 47 -4.34 -7.31 5.97
C LEU A 47 -3.87 -8.07 7.20
N GLU A 48 -2.63 -7.84 7.63
CA GLU A 48 -2.06 -8.47 8.82
C GLU A 48 -2.76 -7.98 10.11
N GLU A 49 -3.16 -6.71 10.17
CA GLU A 49 -3.91 -6.15 11.31
C GLU A 49 -5.38 -6.55 11.28
N ILE A 50 -6.08 -6.42 10.14
CA ILE A 50 -7.53 -6.72 10.08
C ILE A 50 -7.83 -8.21 10.33
N ASN A 51 -6.92 -9.11 9.94
CA ASN A 51 -7.08 -10.56 10.11
C ASN A 51 -6.36 -11.10 11.35
N ARG A 52 -5.82 -10.22 12.20
CA ARG A 52 -5.09 -10.62 13.38
C ARG A 52 -6.00 -11.38 14.34
N GLU A 53 -5.53 -12.54 14.79
CA GLU A 53 -6.21 -13.30 15.85
C GLU A 53 -6.11 -12.60 17.20
N GLU A 54 -7.17 -12.69 17.99
CA GLU A 54 -7.21 -12.13 19.33
C GLU A 54 -6.10 -12.73 20.21
N GLY A 55 -5.41 -11.87 20.98
CA GLY A 55 -4.26 -12.26 21.80
C GLY A 55 -2.91 -12.36 21.07
N LYS A 56 -2.87 -12.18 19.74
CA LYS A 56 -1.59 -12.04 19.01
C LYS A 56 -1.10 -10.59 19.04
N LYS A 57 0.24 -10.44 19.10
CA LYS A 57 0.90 -9.14 18.98
C LYS A 57 0.46 -8.43 17.71
N HIS A 58 0.18 -7.15 17.81
CA HIS A 58 0.01 -6.29 16.65
C HIS A 58 1.28 -6.26 15.79
N PRO A 59 1.15 -6.01 14.48
CA PRO A 59 2.31 -5.94 13.60
C PRO A 59 3.32 -4.84 14.00
N TRP A 60 2.85 -3.73 14.57
CA TRP A 60 3.73 -2.65 15.07
C TRP A 60 4.45 -2.96 16.39
N GLU A 61 4.11 -4.06 17.06
CA GLU A 61 4.82 -4.52 18.27
C GLU A 61 5.96 -5.50 17.95
N ARG A 62 6.17 -5.78 16.66
CA ARG A 62 7.19 -6.70 16.16
C ARG A 62 8.32 -5.90 15.53
N GLU A 63 9.54 -6.41 15.65
CA GLU A 63 10.72 -5.79 15.04
C GLU A 63 10.58 -5.74 13.51
N LEU A 64 10.18 -6.86 12.92
CA LEU A 64 9.80 -6.97 11.52
C LEU A 64 8.47 -7.72 11.41
N ALA A 65 7.59 -7.23 10.53
CA ALA A 65 6.29 -7.81 10.25
C ALA A 65 6.07 -7.87 8.75
N TYR A 66 5.50 -8.98 8.27
CA TYR A 66 5.52 -9.34 6.85
C TYR A 66 4.79 -8.34 5.97
N GLY A 67 3.57 -7.95 6.35
CA GLY A 67 2.82 -6.93 5.60
C GLY A 67 3.14 -5.52 6.06
N TRP A 68 3.48 -5.36 7.33
CA TRP A 68 3.61 -4.04 7.94
C TRP A 68 4.93 -3.35 7.65
N THR A 69 6.06 -4.07 7.66
CA THR A 69 7.38 -3.48 7.40
C THR A 69 7.43 -2.79 6.03
N PRO A 70 6.97 -3.40 4.92
CA PRO A 70 6.93 -2.73 3.62
C PRO A 70 6.01 -1.50 3.58
N LEU A 71 4.92 -1.50 4.36
CA LEU A 71 4.04 -0.33 4.48
C LEU A 71 4.69 0.83 5.23
N ARG A 72 5.58 0.56 6.22
CA ARG A 72 6.36 1.62 6.88
C ARG A 72 7.34 2.30 5.93
N ILE A 73 7.98 1.51 5.07
CA ILE A 73 8.86 2.04 4.01
C ILE A 73 8.06 2.91 3.05
N ALA A 74 6.89 2.44 2.63
CA ALA A 74 5.97 3.22 1.80
C ALA A 74 5.52 4.53 2.48
N ALA A 75 5.19 4.48 3.77
CA ALA A 75 4.80 5.65 4.57
C ALA A 75 5.91 6.69 4.63
N TRP A 76 7.15 6.28 4.87
CA TRP A 76 8.29 7.18 4.87
C TRP A 76 8.53 7.80 3.48
N LEU A 77 8.43 7.00 2.40
CA LEU A 77 8.61 7.49 1.03
C LEU A 77 7.51 8.48 0.63
N ARG A 78 6.26 8.19 0.99
CA ARG A 78 5.10 9.06 0.76
C ARG A 78 5.28 10.47 1.33
N ARG A 79 5.97 10.62 2.47
CA ARG A 79 6.25 11.93 3.05
C ARG A 79 7.20 12.78 2.22
N LYS A 80 8.00 12.13 1.36
CA LYS A 80 8.96 12.79 0.47
C LYS A 80 8.34 13.06 -0.88
N ASP A 81 7.73 12.03 -1.45
CA ASP A 81 7.09 12.08 -2.76
C ASP A 81 6.08 10.95 -2.89
N MET A 82 4.89 11.27 -3.41
CA MET A 82 3.87 10.27 -3.70
C MET A 82 4.32 9.33 -4.82
N ASP A 83 5.12 9.80 -5.77
CA ASP A 83 5.65 8.97 -6.86
C ASP A 83 6.68 7.95 -6.36
N LEU A 84 7.48 8.30 -5.35
CA LEU A 84 8.37 7.32 -4.69
C LEU A 84 7.59 6.24 -3.93
N CYS A 85 6.46 6.61 -3.31
CA CYS A 85 5.55 5.62 -2.71
C CYS A 85 4.94 4.70 -3.77
N ASP A 86 4.55 5.27 -4.92
CA ASP A 86 4.02 4.56 -6.07
C ASP A 86 5.03 3.52 -6.61
N ASP A 87 6.26 3.97 -6.87
CA ASP A 87 7.35 3.14 -7.40
C ASP A 87 7.73 2.03 -6.43
N TRP A 88 7.84 2.35 -5.13
CA TRP A 88 8.09 1.35 -4.10
C TRP A 88 6.98 0.30 -4.05
N TYR A 89 5.72 0.73 -4.06
CA TYR A 89 4.60 -0.20 -4.09
C TYR A 89 4.69 -1.13 -5.30
N LEU A 90 4.96 -0.59 -6.49
CA LEU A 90 5.07 -1.38 -7.71
C LEU A 90 6.19 -2.43 -7.62
N VAL A 91 7.42 -2.03 -7.29
CA VAL A 91 8.55 -2.97 -7.27
C VAL A 91 8.46 -3.97 -6.12
N ALA A 92 7.95 -3.56 -4.95
CA ALA A 92 7.78 -4.47 -3.81
C ALA A 92 6.67 -5.50 -4.05
N ALA A 93 5.55 -5.09 -4.64
CA ALA A 93 4.46 -5.99 -4.97
C ALA A 93 4.86 -6.95 -6.11
N LYS A 94 5.54 -6.48 -7.15
CA LYS A 94 6.08 -7.34 -8.20
C LYS A 94 7.05 -8.38 -7.62
N ALA A 95 7.99 -7.93 -6.79
CA ALA A 95 8.96 -8.81 -6.15
C ALA A 95 8.29 -9.93 -5.34
N LEU A 96 7.22 -9.61 -4.61
CA LEU A 96 6.47 -10.58 -3.82
C LEU A 96 5.62 -11.53 -4.66
N HIS A 97 4.84 -11.00 -5.61
CA HIS A 97 3.79 -11.77 -6.29
C HIS A 97 4.27 -12.48 -7.56
N GLU A 98 5.33 -11.99 -8.19
CA GLU A 98 5.86 -12.56 -9.45
C GLU A 98 7.23 -13.21 -9.24
N ASP A 99 8.13 -12.57 -8.49
CA ASP A 99 9.52 -13.02 -8.38
C ASP A 99 9.76 -13.93 -7.15
N GLY A 100 8.77 -14.07 -6.26
CA GLY A 100 8.87 -14.88 -5.04
C GLY A 100 9.85 -14.34 -3.99
N LEU A 101 10.22 -13.06 -4.11
CA LEU A 101 11.10 -12.34 -3.19
C LEU A 101 10.32 -11.73 -2.03
N ARG A 102 11.01 -11.43 -0.93
CA ARG A 102 10.37 -11.00 0.32
C ARG A 102 10.72 -9.54 0.63
N PRO A 103 9.86 -8.56 0.29
CA PRO A 103 10.17 -7.13 0.45
C PRO A 103 10.22 -6.65 1.91
N TYR A 104 9.82 -7.50 2.87
CA TYR A 104 9.98 -7.24 4.30
C TYR A 104 11.36 -7.63 4.85
N GLU A 105 12.19 -8.32 4.06
CA GLU A 105 13.57 -8.63 4.42
C GLU A 105 14.49 -7.50 3.96
N GLU A 106 15.38 -7.05 4.85
CA GLU A 106 16.25 -5.89 4.62
C GLU A 106 17.04 -5.97 3.31
N ALA A 107 17.72 -7.09 3.07
CA ALA A 107 18.57 -7.27 1.89
C ALA A 107 17.76 -7.16 0.59
N THR A 108 16.52 -7.65 0.58
CA THR A 108 15.61 -7.55 -0.56
C THR A 108 15.10 -6.13 -0.71
N ALA A 109 14.60 -5.53 0.38
CA ALA A 109 14.08 -4.17 0.38
C ALA A 109 15.11 -3.15 -0.11
N ARG A 110 16.37 -3.24 0.35
CA ARG A 110 17.45 -2.34 -0.09
C ARG A 110 17.71 -2.42 -1.59
N LYS A 111 17.73 -3.63 -2.17
CA LYS A 111 17.89 -3.82 -3.63
C LYS A 111 16.74 -3.21 -4.42
N LEU A 112 15.51 -3.35 -3.92
CA LEU A 112 14.32 -2.79 -4.55
C LEU A 112 14.31 -1.25 -4.45
N LEU A 113 14.70 -0.70 -3.30
CA LEU A 113 14.86 0.75 -3.10
C LEU A 113 15.92 1.34 -4.05
N GLU A 114 17.04 0.64 -4.22
CA GLU A 114 18.08 1.03 -5.19
C GLU A 114 17.52 1.04 -6.63
N SER A 115 16.71 0.04 -7.00
CA SER A 115 16.13 -0.06 -8.36
C SER A 115 15.21 1.11 -8.74
N ILE A 116 14.63 1.80 -7.75
CA ILE A 116 13.79 2.99 -7.94
C ILE A 116 14.55 4.29 -7.63
N SER A 117 15.87 4.22 -7.43
CA SER A 117 16.71 5.36 -7.05
C SER A 117 16.23 6.09 -5.77
N ALA A 118 15.63 5.34 -4.83
CA ALA A 118 15.27 5.90 -3.52
C ALA A 118 16.52 6.26 -2.72
N PRO A 119 16.42 7.19 -1.74
CA PRO A 119 17.54 7.53 -0.87
C PRO A 119 18.19 6.29 -0.24
N SER A 120 19.52 6.22 -0.25
CA SER A 120 20.26 5.02 0.19
C SER A 120 20.01 4.62 1.65
N ASN A 121 19.58 5.57 2.48
CA ASN A 121 19.25 5.41 3.89
C ASN A 121 17.74 5.17 4.15
N THR A 122 16.91 4.99 3.11
CA THR A 122 15.45 4.84 3.27
C THR A 122 15.07 3.72 4.23
N TRP A 123 15.72 2.55 4.14
CA TRP A 123 15.43 1.45 5.06
C TRP A 123 15.70 1.88 6.51
N ASP A 124 16.89 2.38 6.79
CA ASP A 124 17.32 2.74 8.14
C ASP A 124 16.43 3.83 8.74
N GLU A 125 16.13 4.88 7.97
CA GLU A 125 15.28 5.96 8.45
C GLU A 125 13.82 5.53 8.63
N ALA A 126 13.26 4.73 7.71
CA ALA A 126 11.88 4.26 7.84
C ALA A 126 11.68 3.33 9.04
N ILE A 127 12.67 2.46 9.32
CA ILE A 127 12.61 1.53 10.45
C ILE A 127 12.91 2.21 11.78
N ALA A 128 13.84 3.17 11.82
CA ALA A 128 14.14 3.94 13.02
C ALA A 128 13.00 4.91 13.40
N ASP A 129 12.31 5.48 12.42
CA ASP A 129 11.19 6.37 12.66
C ASP A 129 9.93 5.59 13.04
N LYS A 130 9.59 5.63 14.34
CA LYS A 130 8.40 4.98 14.88
C LYS A 130 7.09 5.61 14.39
N THR A 131 7.10 6.88 13.98
CA THR A 131 5.89 7.58 13.52
C THR A 131 5.40 7.04 12.16
N THR A 132 6.24 6.29 11.43
CA THR A 132 5.78 5.53 10.25
C THR A 132 4.71 4.51 10.60
N HIS A 133 4.65 4.01 11.85
CA HIS A 133 3.54 3.19 12.30
C HIS A 133 2.24 4.00 12.37
N ASP A 134 2.31 5.26 12.80
CA ASP A 134 1.12 6.11 12.95
C ASP A 134 0.49 6.39 11.59
N ASP A 135 1.29 6.68 10.56
CA ASP A 135 0.79 6.86 9.19
C ASP A 135 0.00 5.65 8.67
N VAL A 136 0.57 4.45 8.82
CA VAL A 136 -0.07 3.20 8.38
C VAL A 136 -1.32 2.92 9.21
N ARG A 137 -1.28 3.16 10.52
CA ARG A 137 -2.42 2.98 11.43
C ARG A 137 -3.55 3.94 11.13
N LEU A 138 -3.25 5.23 10.90
CA LEU A 138 -4.26 6.25 10.65
C LEU A 138 -5.02 5.96 9.36
N ASP A 139 -4.31 5.63 8.27
CA ASP A 139 -4.96 5.24 7.02
C ASP A 139 -5.79 3.97 7.16
N HIS A 140 -5.23 2.95 7.82
CA HIS A 140 -5.94 1.70 8.04
C HIS A 140 -7.21 1.93 8.87
N GLN A 141 -7.11 2.67 9.97
CA GLN A 141 -8.26 2.99 10.84
C GLN A 141 -9.30 3.85 10.11
N GLU A 142 -8.88 4.83 9.30
CA GLU A 142 -9.81 5.59 8.47
C GLU A 142 -10.56 4.65 7.52
N SER A 143 -9.85 3.75 6.84
CA SER A 143 -10.48 2.81 5.90
C SER A 143 -11.54 1.91 6.57
N VAL A 144 -11.24 1.39 7.76
CA VAL A 144 -12.13 0.52 8.53
C VAL A 144 -13.30 1.33 9.08
N ASN A 145 -13.04 2.46 9.74
CA ASN A 145 -14.06 3.20 10.47
C ASN A 145 -14.99 4.00 9.55
N LYS A 146 -14.44 4.63 8.52
CA LYS A 146 -15.18 5.52 7.61
C LYS A 146 -15.80 4.77 6.44
N PHE A 147 -15.12 3.74 5.92
CA PHE A 147 -15.53 3.04 4.72
C PHE A 147 -15.93 1.58 4.96
N ALA A 148 -15.90 1.10 6.20
CA ALA A 148 -16.17 -0.30 6.57
C ALA A 148 -15.31 -1.28 5.76
N ALA A 149 -14.07 -0.90 5.49
CA ALA A 149 -13.14 -1.72 4.73
C ALA A 149 -12.76 -2.98 5.51
N PHE A 150 -12.92 -4.14 4.88
CA PHE A 150 -12.49 -5.44 5.41
C PHE A 150 -11.33 -6.05 4.60
N GLY A 151 -10.82 -5.31 3.60
CA GLY A 151 -9.76 -5.74 2.71
C GLY A 151 -9.48 -4.72 1.62
N VAL A 152 -8.57 -5.09 0.72
CA VAL A 152 -8.08 -4.26 -0.40
C VAL A 152 -8.07 -5.05 -1.71
N PRO A 153 -8.17 -4.38 -2.88
CA PRO A 153 -8.12 -2.93 -3.09
C PRO A 153 -9.42 -2.21 -2.70
N LEU A 154 -9.27 -1.04 -2.07
CA LEU A 154 -10.36 -0.09 -1.86
C LEU A 154 -10.02 1.21 -2.58
N ILE A 155 -10.93 1.64 -3.47
CA ILE A 155 -10.83 2.91 -4.19
C ILE A 155 -11.97 3.83 -3.74
N VAL A 156 -11.61 5.03 -3.31
CA VAL A 156 -12.54 6.07 -2.88
C VAL A 156 -12.36 7.28 -3.77
N PHE A 157 -13.46 7.76 -4.36
CA PHE A 157 -13.48 9.00 -5.15
C PHE A 157 -13.77 10.20 -4.24
N GLU A 158 -13.30 11.40 -4.60
CA GLU A 158 -13.51 12.64 -3.82
C GLU A 158 -14.98 12.93 -3.46
N ASN A 159 -15.92 12.55 -4.34
CA ASN A 159 -17.36 12.71 -4.08
C ASN A 159 -17.90 11.71 -3.02
N GLY A 160 -17.03 11.01 -2.31
CA GLY A 160 -17.35 10.03 -1.27
C GLY A 160 -17.93 8.71 -1.80
N ARG A 161 -18.05 8.53 -3.12
CA ARG A 161 -18.46 7.24 -3.70
C ARG A 161 -17.30 6.26 -3.56
N ARG A 162 -17.59 5.08 -3.01
CA ARG A 162 -16.64 3.98 -2.87
C ARG A 162 -16.90 2.89 -3.91
N ARG A 163 -15.85 2.26 -4.42
CA ARG A 163 -15.94 0.97 -5.12
C ARG A 163 -14.98 -0.01 -4.46
N ILE A 164 -15.53 -1.05 -3.87
CA ILE A 164 -14.78 -2.19 -3.35
C ILE A 164 -14.76 -3.24 -4.44
N TRP A 165 -13.59 -3.49 -5.03
CA TRP A 165 -13.37 -4.62 -5.94
C TRP A 165 -12.83 -5.80 -5.13
N ALA A 166 -13.66 -6.33 -4.24
CA ALA A 166 -13.37 -7.59 -3.56
C ALA A 166 -14.56 -8.53 -3.81
N SER A 167 -14.39 -9.48 -4.72
CA SER A 167 -15.32 -10.61 -4.81
C SER A 167 -15.38 -11.27 -3.43
N GLY A 168 -16.58 -11.41 -2.87
CA GLY A 168 -16.79 -12.01 -1.56
C GLY A 168 -16.02 -13.33 -1.44
N ARG A 169 -15.10 -13.38 -0.46
CA ARG A 169 -14.12 -14.47 -0.14
C ARG A 169 -12.65 -14.26 -0.55
N ALA A 170 -12.14 -13.03 -0.65
CA ALA A 170 -10.68 -12.82 -0.78
C ALA A 170 -9.87 -13.13 0.51
N ALA A 171 -10.52 -13.33 1.66
CA ALA A 171 -9.85 -13.67 2.94
C ALA A 171 -9.21 -15.09 2.97
N ALA A 172 -9.41 -15.92 1.95
CA ALA A 172 -8.96 -17.31 1.96
C ALA A 172 -7.54 -17.54 1.41
N CYS A 173 -6.87 -16.53 0.83
CA CYS A 173 -5.57 -16.74 0.18
C CYS A 173 -4.39 -16.85 1.18
N TRP A 174 -4.59 -16.50 2.45
CA TRP A 174 -3.52 -16.44 3.45
C TRP A 174 -3.21 -17.79 4.14
N ARG A 175 -3.97 -18.84 3.86
CA ARG A 175 -3.91 -20.15 4.57
C ARG A 175 -2.98 -21.20 3.94
N ARG A 176 -1.93 -20.80 3.23
CA ARG A 176 -0.87 -21.74 2.81
C ARG A 176 0.51 -21.10 2.94
N SER A 177 1.15 -21.34 4.09
CA SER A 177 2.60 -21.58 4.25
C SER A 177 2.99 -21.52 5.74
N THR A 178 2.54 -22.49 6.53
CA THR A 178 3.24 -23.05 7.70
C THR A 178 2.74 -24.47 7.89
#